data_AF-A0A6J4MZI6-F1
#
_entry.id   AF-A0A6J4MZI6-F1
#
_cell.length_a   1.000
_cell.length_b   1.000
_cell.length_c   1.000
_cell.angle_alpha   90.00
_cell.angle_beta   90.00
_cell.angle_gamma   90.00
#
_symmetry.space_group_name_H-M   'P 1'
#
loop_
_entity.id
_entity.type
_entity.pdbx_description
1 polymer ?
#
loop_
_entity_poly.entity_id
_entity_poly.type
_entity_poly.pdbx_seq_one_letter_code
_entity_poly.pdbx_strand_id
1 'polypeptide(L)'
;GETILVDAPQGLAGRMPGDTFVVHTSTGPLLFHRVSVADPCVEFSRFCLSEEPSMTVSDAVRQALVDLDGGARGYRAVAAGRGVLRLGDQLEPR
;
A
#
# COMPACT_ATOMS: atom_id res chain seq x y z
N GLY A 1 -4.11 -9.92 6.93
CA GLY A 1 -3.69 -9.33 5.63
C GLY A 1 -2.39 -8.64 5.90
N GLU A 2 -1.35 -8.95 5.12
CA GLU A 2 -0.03 -8.34 5.27
C GLU A 2 0.07 -7.12 4.35
N THR A 3 0.77 -6.08 4.80
CA THR A 3 0.98 -4.84 4.02
C THR A 3 2.26 -4.99 3.20
N ILE A 4 2.15 -4.80 1.89
CA ILE A 4 3.31 -4.79 0.98
C ILE A 4 3.64 -3.33 0.67
N LEU A 5 4.87 -2.92 0.98
CA LEU A 5 5.40 -1.63 0.55
C LEU A 5 6.11 -1.82 -0.79
N VAL A 6 5.64 -1.10 -1.81
CA VAL A 6 6.26 -1.10 -3.13
C VAL A 6 6.98 0.22 -3.31
N ASP A 7 8.30 0.17 -3.45
CA ASP A 7 9.12 1.32 -3.80
C ASP A 7 9.26 1.40 -5.33
N ALA A 8 9.06 2.59 -5.88
CA ALA A 8 9.15 2.84 -7.31
C ALA A 8 9.90 4.15 -7.55
N PRO A 9 10.84 4.23 -8.51
CA PRO A 9 11.68 5.43 -8.71
C PRO A 9 10.92 6.74 -8.92
N GLN A 10 9.67 6.67 -9.39
CA GLN A 10 8.80 7.82 -9.63
C GLN A 10 7.56 7.85 -8.71
N GLY A 11 7.52 6.97 -7.70
CA GLY A 11 6.32 6.71 -6.91
C GLY A 11 5.21 6.00 -7.69
N LEU A 12 4.22 5.46 -6.95
CA LEU A 12 3.04 4.80 -7.52
C LEU A 12 1.76 5.65 -7.44
N ALA A 13 1.91 6.90 -7.01
CA ALA A 13 0.85 7.90 -6.92
C ALA A 13 0.05 7.99 -8.23
N GLY A 14 -1.24 7.67 -8.21
CA GLY A 14 -2.11 7.75 -9.38
C GLY A 14 -1.76 6.78 -10.51
N ARG A 15 -0.81 5.86 -10.30
CA ARG A 15 -0.43 4.81 -11.24
C ARG A 15 -0.94 3.48 -10.70
N MET A 16 -2.21 3.18 -10.98
CA MET A 16 -2.75 1.88 -10.64
C MET A 16 -2.04 0.81 -11.48
N PRO A 17 -1.53 -0.28 -10.86
CA PRO A 17 -0.87 -1.36 -11.60
C PRO A 17 -1.85 -2.24 -12.42
N GLY A 18 -3.05 -1.75 -12.73
CA GLY A 18 -4.16 -2.57 -13.24
C GLY A 18 -4.91 -3.29 -12.12
N ASP A 19 -5.80 -4.22 -12.48
CA ASP A 19 -6.59 -5.01 -11.52
C ASP A 19 -5.78 -6.16 -10.88
N THR A 20 -4.60 -6.43 -11.45
CA THR A 20 -3.68 -7.51 -11.07
C THR A 20 -2.21 -7.10 -11.21
N PHE A 21 -1.33 -7.73 -10.45
CA PHE A 21 0.11 -7.63 -10.67
C PHE A 21 0.80 -8.93 -10.24
N VAL A 22 2.01 -9.16 -10.74
CA VAL A 22 2.83 -10.31 -10.36
C VAL A 22 4.07 -9.83 -9.63
N VAL A 23 4.41 -10.48 -8.52
CA VAL A 23 5.72 -10.33 -7.87
C VAL A 23 6.56 -11.54 -8.21
N HIS A 24 7.70 -11.32 -8.86
CA HIS A 24 8.67 -12.35 -9.19
C HIS A 24 9.58 -12.58 -7.98
N THR A 25 9.33 -13.67 -7.24
CA THR A 25 10.11 -14.06 -6.06
C THR A 25 11.17 -15.10 -6.43
N SER A 26 12.13 -15.33 -5.53
CA SER A 26 13.11 -16.42 -5.68
C SER A 26 12.50 -17.83 -5.70
N THR A 27 11.26 -17.99 -5.22
CA THR A 27 10.53 -19.26 -5.19
C THR A 27 9.54 -19.42 -6.35
N GLY A 28 9.41 -18.41 -7.20
CA GLY A 28 8.47 -18.37 -8.31
C GLY A 28 7.57 -17.12 -8.29
N PRO A 29 6.78 -16.91 -9.35
CA PRO A 29 5.87 -15.76 -9.41
C PRO A 29 4.69 -15.92 -8.46
N LEU A 30 4.35 -14.84 -7.75
CA LEU A 30 3.16 -14.74 -6.93
C LEU A 30 2.20 -13.71 -7.53
N LEU A 31 1.03 -14.18 -7.97
CA LEU A 31 -0.03 -13.34 -8.52
C LEU A 31 -0.80 -12.65 -7.39
N PHE A 32 -1.04 -11.35 -7.57
CA PHE A 32 -1.93 -10.54 -6.78
C PHE A 32 -3.10 -10.06 -7.64
N HIS A 33 -4.30 -10.12 -7.08
CA HIS A 33 -5.54 -9.74 -7.77
C HIS A 33 -6.44 -8.91 -6.87
N ARG A 34 -7.51 -8.34 -7.45
CA ARG A 34 -8.44 -7.43 -6.77
C ARG A 34 -7.69 -6.22 -6.20
N VAL A 35 -6.81 -5.65 -7.03
CA VAL A 35 -6.08 -4.44 -6.67
C VAL A 35 -7.09 -3.31 -6.51
N SER A 36 -7.04 -2.66 -5.36
CA SER A 36 -7.90 -1.52 -5.05
C SER A 36 -7.11 -0.47 -4.29
N VAL A 37 -7.52 0.77 -4.43
CA VAL A 37 -6.97 1.87 -3.65
C VAL A 37 -7.26 1.61 -2.16
N ALA A 38 -6.23 1.70 -1.31
CA ALA A 38 -6.41 1.56 0.13
C ALA A 38 -7.14 2.79 0.70
N ASP A 39 -8.15 2.55 1.55
CA ASP A 39 -8.78 3.62 2.31
C ASP A 39 -7.76 4.32 3.22
N PRO A 40 -7.84 5.66 3.38
CA PRO A 40 -6.99 6.38 4.31
C PRO A 40 -7.22 5.86 5.74
N CYS A 41 -6.13 5.69 6.49
CA CYS A 41 -6.14 5.04 7.80
C CYS A 41 -5.60 5.98 8.87
N VAL A 42 -6.37 6.18 9.94
CA VAL A 42 -6.04 7.04 11.09
C VAL A 42 -4.67 6.69 11.67
N GLU A 43 -4.43 5.39 11.88
CA GLU A 43 -3.22 4.88 12.51
C GLU A 43 -2.00 5.06 11.62
N PHE A 44 -2.14 4.88 10.31
CA PHE A 44 -1.08 5.15 9.35
C PHE A 44 -0.76 6.65 9.29
N SER A 45 -1.77 7.51 9.23
CA SER A 45 -1.59 8.96 9.28
C SER A 45 -0.90 9.40 10.57
N ARG A 46 -1.28 8.85 11.73
CA ARG A 46 -0.58 9.10 13.00
C ARG A 46 0.88 8.71 12.95
N PHE A 47 1.18 7.50 12.45
CA PHE A 47 2.55 7.02 12.31
C PHE A 47 3.38 7.99 11.44
N CYS A 48 2.86 8.40 10.29
CA CYS A 48 3.53 9.36 9.41
C CYS A 48 3.74 10.73 10.06
N LEU A 49 2.80 11.17 10.91
CA LEU A 49 2.91 12.42 11.68
C LEU A 49 3.74 12.28 12.96
N SER A 50 4.25 11.07 13.26
CA SER A 50 4.95 10.76 14.51
C SER A 50 4.12 11.09 15.76
N GLU A 51 2.79 10.91 15.67
CA GLU A 51 1.88 11.02 16.81
C GLU A 51 1.80 9.70 17.59
N GLU A 52 1.74 9.81 18.92
CA GLU A 52 1.52 8.67 19.81
C GLU A 52 0.10 8.06 19.62
N PRO A 53 -0.07 6.75 19.89
CA PRO A 53 -1.38 6.13 19.88
C PRO A 53 -2.35 6.83 20.84
N SER A 54 -3.58 7.09 20.36
CA SER A 54 -4.60 7.77 21.15
C SER A 54 -6.01 7.29 20.81
N MET A 55 -6.91 7.34 21.78
CA MET A 55 -8.34 7.09 21.57
C MET A 55 -9.02 8.25 20.82
N THR A 56 -8.41 9.43 20.76
CA THR A 56 -8.96 10.62 20.09
C THR A 56 -8.16 10.95 18.84
N VAL A 57 -8.83 11.15 17.72
CA VAL A 57 -8.20 11.60 16.47
C VAL A 57 -7.92 13.09 16.56
N SER A 58 -6.65 13.48 16.40
CA SER A 58 -6.22 14.89 16.40
C SER A 58 -6.71 15.60 15.13
N ASP A 59 -6.75 16.93 15.15
CA ASP A 59 -7.09 17.71 13.96
C ASP A 59 -6.05 17.57 12.85
N ALA A 60 -4.77 17.38 13.20
CA ALA A 60 -3.71 17.11 12.23
C ALA A 60 -3.93 15.77 11.50
N VAL A 61 -4.33 14.72 12.23
CA VAL A 61 -4.67 13.42 11.62
C VAL A 61 -5.92 13.55 10.76
N ARG A 62 -6.96 14.26 11.22
CA ARG A 62 -8.16 14.51 10.39
C ARG A 62 -7.79 15.24 9.09
N GLN A 63 -6.94 16.26 9.17
CA GLN A 63 -6.49 17.00 8.00
C GLN A 63 -5.67 16.10 7.07
N ALA A 64 -4.76 15.29 7.61
CA ALA A 64 -4.00 14.32 6.81
C ALA A 64 -4.91 13.32 6.09
N LEU A 65 -5.99 12.86 6.71
CA LEU A 65 -6.96 11.97 6.06
C LEU A 65 -7.70 12.68 4.92
N VAL A 66 -8.05 13.96 5.08
CA VAL A 66 -8.66 14.79 4.03
C VAL A 66 -7.67 15.02 2.88
N ASP A 67 -6.41 15.33 3.20
CA ASP A 67 -5.37 15.57 2.20
C ASP A 67 -5.03 14.29 1.41
N LEU A 68 -5.06 13.12 2.07
CA LEU A 68 -4.93 11.81 1.45
C LEU A 68 -6.14 11.45 0.57
N ASP A 69 -7.28 12.13 0.74
CA ASP A 69 -8.44 12.06 -0.17
C ASP A 69 -8.30 13.00 -1.39
N GLY A 70 -7.07 13.42 -1.72
CA GLY A 70 -6.64 14.04 -2.98
C GLY A 70 -5.20 13.71 -3.39
N GLY A 71 -4.56 12.71 -2.75
CA GLY A 71 -3.15 12.36 -2.92
C GLY A 71 -2.87 10.85 -3.01
N ALA A 72 -1.62 10.51 -3.29
CA ALA A 72 -1.10 9.17 -3.60
C ALA A 72 -1.44 8.09 -2.56
N ARG A 73 -2.35 7.17 -2.87
CA ARG A 73 -2.70 6.07 -1.97
C ARG A 73 -1.89 4.82 -2.27
N GLY A 74 -1.61 4.05 -1.22
CA GLY A 74 -1.19 2.66 -1.37
C GLY A 74 -2.32 1.79 -1.91
N TYR A 75 -2.02 0.53 -2.23
CA TYR A 75 -2.98 -0.41 -2.80
C TYR A 75 -3.21 -1.60 -1.86
N ARG A 76 -4.45 -2.12 -1.85
CA ARG A 76 -4.80 -3.43 -1.30
C ARG A 76 -4.92 -4.43 -2.44
N ALA A 77 -4.41 -5.63 -2.23
CA ALA A 77 -4.57 -6.74 -3.16
C ALA A 77 -4.64 -8.06 -2.39
N VAL A 78 -5.08 -9.12 -3.07
CA VAL A 78 -5.17 -10.47 -2.54
C VAL A 78 -4.17 -11.36 -3.27
N ALA A 79 -3.31 -12.04 -2.52
CA ALA A 79 -2.40 -13.04 -3.08
C ALA A 79 -3.19 -14.30 -3.49
N ALA A 80 -2.95 -14.78 -4.71
CA ALA A 80 -3.56 -16.01 -5.22
C ALA A 80 -3.01 -17.29 -4.56
N GLY A 81 -1.93 -17.16 -3.77
CA GLY A 81 -1.26 -18.27 -3.10
C GLY A 81 -0.40 -17.79 -1.92
N ARG A 82 0.33 -18.74 -1.33
CA ARG A 82 1.32 -18.45 -0.27
C ARG A 82 2.69 -18.28 -0.91
N GLY A 83 3.49 -17.37 -0.37
CA GLY A 83 4.87 -17.14 -0.78
C GLY A 83 5.61 -16.30 0.25
N VAL A 84 6.91 -16.14 0.05
CA VAL A 84 7.75 -15.25 0.84
C VAL A 84 8.21 -14.12 -0.07
N LEU A 85 7.88 -12.89 0.31
CA LEU A 85 8.37 -11.69 -0.37
C LEU A 85 9.65 -11.20 0.29
N ARG A 86 10.57 -10.69 -0.50
CA ARG A 86 11.81 -10.06 -0.04
C ARG A 86 12.00 -8.71 -0.70
N LEU A 87 12.68 -7.80 0.00
CA LEU A 87 13.11 -6.54 -0.60
C LEU A 87 14.00 -6.82 -1.83
N GLY A 88 13.69 -6.15 -2.93
CA GLY A 88 14.36 -6.36 -4.23
C GLY A 88 13.62 -7.31 -5.18
N ASP A 89 12.62 -8.06 -4.71
CA ASP A 89 11.72 -8.82 -5.61
C ASP A 89 11.04 -7.86 -6.60
N GLN A 90 10.86 -8.31 -7.84
CA GLN A 90 10.43 -7.45 -8.94
C GLN A 90 8.91 -7.50 -9.11
N LEU A 91 8.29 -6.32 -9.21
CA LEU A 91 6.86 -6.18 -9.46
C LEU A 91 6.61 -5.91 -10.95
N GLU A 92 5.69 -6.67 -11.54
CA GLU A 92 5.21 -6.51 -12.91
C GLU A 92 3.70 -6.21 -12.90
N PRO A 93 3.27 -4.99 -13.26
CA PRO A 93 1.86 -4.65 -13.46
C PRO A 93 1.23 -5.46 -14.61
N ARG A 94 -0.06 -5.80 -14.53
CA ARG A 94 -0.76 -6.58 -15.55
C ARG A 94 -2.11 -5.95 -15.92
#